data_AF-A0A3N5XE68-F1
#
_entry.id   AF-A0A3N5XE68-F1
#
_cell.length_a   1.000
_cell.length_b   1.000
_cell.length_c   1.000
_cell.angle_alpha   90.00
_cell.angle_beta   90.00
_cell.angle_gamma   90.00
#
_symmetry.space_group_name_H-M   'P 1'
#
loop_
_entity.id
_entity.type
_entity.pdbx_description
1 polymer ?
#
loop_
_entity_poly.entity_id
_entity_poly.type
_entity_poly.pdbx_seq_one_letter_code
_entity_poly.pdbx_strand_id
1 'polypeptide(L)' 'RRLPREEGIFAGFSSGANLAAALRLLQGAHRGQTVVILVCDSGLKYLSTDLWA' A
#
# COMPACT_ATOMS: atom_id res chain seq x y z
N ARG A 1 -6.83 -3.71 0.23
CA ARG A 1 -6.29 -4.57 -0.85
C ARG A 1 -6.30 -3.87 -2.23
N ARG A 2 -6.03 -2.56 -2.31
CA ARG A 2 -6.07 -1.80 -3.58
C ARG A 2 -4.84 -2.07 -4.45
N LEU A 3 -3.63 -2.04 -3.87
CA LEU A 3 -2.36 -2.33 -4.55
C LEU A 3 -2.42 -3.52 -5.54
N PRO A 4 -2.84 -4.74 -5.14
CA PRO A 4 -2.88 -5.87 -6.07
C PRO A 4 -4.05 -5.81 -7.06
N ARG A 5 -5.14 -5.11 -6.74
CA ARG A 5 -6.36 -5.05 -7.57
C ARG A 5 -6.30 -3.95 -8.64
N GLU A 6 -5.68 -2.83 -8.31
CA GLU A 6 -5.63 -1.63 -9.14
C GLU A 6 -4.26 -1.49 -9.81
N GLU A 7 -3.17 -1.84 -9.11
CA GLU A 7 -1.79 -1.60 -9.57
C GLU A 7 -1.02 -2.90 -9.90
N GLY A 8 -1.62 -4.08 -9.64
CA GLY A 8 -0.95 -5.37 -9.82
C GLY A 8 0.21 -5.63 -8.84
N ILE A 9 0.33 -4.85 -7.77
CA ILE A 9 1.42 -4.97 -6.78
C ILE A 9 0.96 -5.87 -5.63
N PHE A 10 1.42 -7.12 -5.62
CA PHE A 10 1.12 -8.08 -4.55
C PHE A 10 2.07 -7.88 -3.36
N ALA A 11 1.70 -7.01 -2.41
CA ALA A 11 2.53 -6.56 -1.29
C ALA A 11 1.93 -6.81 0.10
N GLY A 12 2.79 -6.81 1.13
CA GLY A 12 2.39 -7.02 2.52
C GLY A 12 1.59 -5.89 3.19
N PHE A 13 1.27 -6.10 4.47
CA PHE A 13 0.49 -5.16 5.30
C PHE A 13 1.07 -3.75 5.31
N SER A 14 2.37 -3.61 5.61
CA SER A 14 3.04 -2.32 5.76
C SER A 14 3.01 -1.49 4.48
N SER A 15 3.15 -2.11 3.32
CA SER A 15 3.05 -1.45 2.02
C SER A 15 1.65 -0.87 1.79
N GLY A 16 0.60 -1.60 2.19
CA GLY A 16 -0.78 -1.10 2.15
C GLY A 16 -1.01 0.07 3.11
N ALA A 17 -0.43 0.02 4.30
CA ALA A 17 -0.48 1.12 5.27
C ALA A 17 0.24 2.38 4.75
N ASN A 18 1.41 2.21 4.12
CA ASN A 18 2.15 3.31 3.48
C ASN A 18 1.32 3.98 2.39
N LEU A 19 0.68 3.21 1.50
CA LEU A 19 -0.22 3.77 0.48
C LEU A 19 -1.39 4.53 1.10
N ALA A 20 -2.02 3.97 2.13
CA ALA A 20 -3.14 4.63 2.81
C ALA A 20 -2.72 5.97 3.44
N ALA A 21 -1.53 6.03 4.05
CA ALA A 21 -0.99 7.26 4.61
C ALA A 21 -0.66 8.29 3.51
N ALA A 22 -0.01 7.85 2.42
CA ALA A 22 0.32 8.72 1.29
C ALA A 22 -0.94 9.35 0.66
N LEU A 23 -2.01 8.57 0.47
CA LEU A 23 -3.28 9.09 -0.05
C LEU A 23 -3.89 10.15 0.87
N ARG A 24 -3.81 9.98 2.19
CA ARG A 24 -4.28 10.99 3.16
C ARG A 24 -3.46 12.28 3.08
N LEU A 25 -2.13 12.17 2.95
CA LEU A 25 -1.24 13.34 2.79
C LEU A 25 -1.58 14.12 1.51
N LEU A 26 -1.81 13.41 0.39
CA LEU A 26 -2.17 13.99 -0.90
C LEU A 26 -3.57 14.60 -0.93
N GLN A 27 -4.46 14.20 -0.02
CA GLN A 27 -5.76 14.85 0.15
C GLN A 27 -5.69 16.12 1.01
N GLY A 28 -4.66 16.26 1.85
CA GLY A 28 -4.47 17.36 2.78
C GLY A 28 -3.23 18.22 2.46
N ALA A 29 -2.27 18.24 3.38
CA ALA A 29 -1.12 19.15 3.39
C ALA A 29 -0.22 19.05 2.15
N HIS A 30 -0.23 17.92 1.45
CA HIS A 30 0.61 17.67 0.27
C HIS A 30 -0.21 17.59 -1.02
N ARG A 31 -1.40 18.19 -1.06
CA ARG A 31 -2.24 18.21 -2.27
C ARG A 31 -1.48 18.79 -3.46
N GLY A 32 -1.48 18.06 -4.57
CA GLY A 32 -0.78 18.44 -5.81
C GLY A 32 0.73 18.16 -5.81
N GLN A 33 1.29 17.61 -4.73
CA GLN A 33 2.68 17.17 -4.66
C GLN A 33 2.81 15.68 -4.99
N THR A 34 4.05 15.19 -5.06
CA THR A 34 4.37 13.76 -5.27
C THR A 34 4.85 13.15 -3.96
N VAL A 35 4.23 12.04 -3.54
CA VAL A 35 4.65 11.25 -2.38
C VAL A 35 5.13 9.89 -2.86
N VAL A 36 6.37 9.53 -2.50
CA VAL A 36 6.94 8.20 -2.77
C VAL A 36 6.74 7.32 -1.53
N ILE A 37 6.35 6.07 -1.75
CA ILE A 37 6.24 5.06 -0.69
C ILE A 37 7.17 3.88 -0.96
N LEU A 38 7.57 3.19 0.11
CA LEU A 38 8.28 1.93 0.02
C LEU A 38 7.30 0.76 0.05
N VAL A 39 7.47 -0.16 -0.90
CA VAL A 39 6.88 -1.50 -0.84
C VAL A 39 7.87 -2.39 -0.08
N CYS A 40 7.55 -2.68 1.18
CA CYS A 40 8.48 -3.29 2.12
C CYS A 40 8.76 -4.78 1.81
N ASP A 41 7.75 -5.51 1.34
CA ASP A 41 7.86 -6.89 0.91
C ASP A 41 6.66 -7.35 0.07
N SER A 42 6.73 -8.59 -0.42
CA SER A 42 5.67 -9.24 -1.19
C SER A 42 4.58 -9.83 -0.30
N GLY A 43 3.37 -9.90 -0.86
CA GLY A 43 2.21 -10.52 -0.23
C GLY A 43 2.38 -12.02 0.02
N LEU A 44 3.35 -12.67 -0.63
CA LEU A 44 3.60 -14.12 -0.52
C LEU A 44 3.90 -14.56 0.91
N LYS A 45 4.53 -13.70 1.71
CA LYS A 45 4.84 -14.00 3.12
C LYS A 45 3.61 -14.14 4.01
N TYR A 46 2.45 -13.70 3.53
CA TYR A 46 1.24 -13.58 4.33
C TYR A 46 0.12 -14.54 3.89
N LEU A 47 0.44 -15.54 3.05
CA LEU A 47 -0.52 -16.54 2.58
C LEU A 47 -1.09 -17.41 3.72
N SER A 48 -0.38 -17.54 4.84
CA SER A 48 -0.83 -18.25 6.04
C SER A 48 -1.54 -17.34 7.06
N THR A 49 -1.85 -16.10 6.69
CA THR A 49 -2.53 -15.10 7.53
C THR A 49 -3.81 -14.60 6.86
N ASP A 50 -4.63 -13.83 7.58
CA ASP A 50 -5.89 -13.30 7.06
C ASP A 50 -5.73 -12.15 6.04
N LEU A 51 -4.51 -11.76 5.67
CA LEU A 51 -4.29 -10.67 4.72
C LEU A 51 -4.96 -10.95 3.36
N TRP A 52 -4.94 -12.21 2.93
CA TRP A 52 -5.45 -12.64 1.62
C TRP A 52 -6.61 -13.63 1.68
N ALA A 53 -7.07 -13.98 2.89
CA ALA A 53 -8.28 -14.77 3.11
C ALA A 53 -9.55 -14.05 2.59
#